data_AF-A0AA88W8V7-F1
#
_entry.id   AF-A0AA88W8V7-F1
#
_cell.length_a   1.000
_cell.length_b   1.000
_cell.length_c   1.000
_cell.angle_alpha   90.00
_cell.angle_beta   90.00
_cell.angle_gamma   90.00
#
_symmetry.space_group_name_H-M   'P 1'
#
loop_
_entity.id
_entity.type
_entity.pdbx_description
1 polymer ?
#
loop_
_entity_poly.entity_id
_entity_poly.type
_entity_poly.pdbx_seq_one_letter_code
_entity_poly.pdbx_strand_id
1 'polypeptide(L)'
;MGSSESTLSSSQKPDEEITTVSERSENVDPIIERLRSLKIATPILTLPPPGESSLTDILVRKASSSSNSGTVNPTVLLELFSMYRDWQEEKTQKISTRQEEIENKIEVADALSVKLLQRFNYSVSAMKTSSQHLSGVHALQVELGELKGRLTEVISNCDALCKRIAAEGPEPLRSSTKPFAVASADLQPGNSSSSLQRVAETSPPAGAKLD
;
A
#
# COMPACT_ATOMS: atom_id res chain seq x y z
N MET A 1 -25.16 12.32 24.89
CA MET A 1 -24.52 12.34 23.56
C MET A 1 -23.65 13.57 23.53
N GLY A 2 -22.32 13.38 23.66
CA GLY A 2 -21.36 14.48 23.79
C GLY A 2 -20.80 14.86 22.43
N SER A 3 -20.82 16.15 22.12
CA SER A 3 -20.20 16.74 20.94
C SER A 3 -18.95 17.48 21.39
N SER A 4 -17.78 16.96 21.05
CA SER A 4 -16.51 17.69 21.17
C SER A 4 -16.22 18.35 19.83
N GLU A 5 -16.30 19.67 19.79
CA GLU A 5 -15.90 20.50 18.66
C GLU A 5 -14.36 20.55 18.63
N SER A 6 -13.77 20.07 17.53
CA SER A 6 -12.33 20.13 17.29
C SER A 6 -12.08 21.22 16.25
N THR A 7 -11.49 22.33 16.69
CA THR A 7 -11.06 23.44 15.84
C THR A 7 -9.71 23.10 15.22
N LEU A 8 -9.74 22.48 14.04
CA LEU A 8 -8.56 22.37 13.19
C LEU A 8 -8.40 23.66 12.39
N SER A 9 -7.33 24.38 12.69
CA SER A 9 -6.86 25.60 12.05
C SER A 9 -6.93 25.50 10.52
N SER A 10 -7.74 26.38 9.93
CA SER A 10 -7.64 26.75 8.52
C SER A 10 -6.31 27.47 8.31
N SER A 11 -5.38 26.81 7.63
CA SER A 11 -4.29 27.47 6.93
C SER A 11 -4.35 27.02 5.48
N GLN A 12 -5.00 27.84 4.65
CA GLN A 12 -4.94 27.74 3.20
C GLN A 12 -3.49 27.96 2.77
N LYS A 13 -2.85 26.90 2.28
CA LYS A 13 -1.85 27.03 1.22
C LYS A 13 -2.57 27.39 -0.08
N PRO A 14 -1.97 28.27 -0.88
CA PRO A 14 -1.70 27.91 -2.25
C PRO A 14 -0.19 27.94 -2.52
N ASP A 15 0.18 27.24 -3.59
CA ASP A 15 1.52 27.05 -4.17
C ASP A 15 2.30 25.83 -3.65
N GLU A 16 1.99 24.70 -4.26
CA GLU A 16 2.96 23.62 -4.51
C GLU A 16 4.03 24.11 -5.49
N GLU A 17 4.97 24.90 -4.99
CA GLU A 17 6.27 25.08 -5.65
C GLU A 17 7.19 23.94 -5.18
N ILE A 18 7.59 23.10 -6.14
CA ILE A 18 8.55 22.02 -5.91
C ILE A 18 9.88 22.67 -5.55
N THR A 19 10.19 22.73 -4.25
CA THR A 19 11.48 23.20 -3.74
C THR A 19 12.53 22.14 -4.06
N THR A 20 13.14 22.25 -5.24
CA THR A 20 14.33 21.49 -5.57
C THR A 20 15.45 21.92 -4.63
N VAL A 21 15.96 20.99 -3.84
CA VAL A 21 17.17 21.17 -3.03
C VAL A 21 18.36 21.34 -4.00
N SER A 22 18.57 22.56 -4.48
CA SER A 22 19.72 22.96 -5.27
C SER A 22 20.77 23.58 -4.36
N GLU A 23 21.36 22.77 -3.49
CA GLU A 23 22.66 23.10 -2.92
C GLU A 23 23.46 21.80 -2.79
N ARG A 24 24.14 21.45 -3.88
CA ARG A 24 25.19 20.44 -3.86
C ARG A 24 26.33 21.08 -3.08
N SER A 25 26.37 20.84 -1.77
CA SER A 25 27.49 21.26 -0.94
C SER A 25 28.77 20.72 -1.58
N GLU A 26 29.64 21.64 -1.98
CA GLU A 26 30.96 21.40 -2.53
C GLU A 26 31.92 20.98 -1.40
N ASN A 27 31.45 20.07 -0.56
CA ASN A 27 32.21 19.50 0.52
C ASN A 27 32.71 18.17 -0.04
N VAL A 28 33.88 18.24 -0.67
CA VAL A 28 34.65 17.06 -1.06
C VAL A 28 34.66 16.13 0.15
N ASP A 29 34.18 14.90 -0.05
CA ASP A 29 34.11 13.91 1.00
C ASP A 29 35.49 13.84 1.71
N PRO A 30 35.55 14.01 3.04
CA PRO A 30 36.81 14.02 3.78
C PRO A 30 37.65 12.76 3.52
N ILE A 31 37.03 11.66 3.10
CA ILE A 31 37.71 10.43 2.69
C ILE A 31 38.42 10.62 1.34
N ILE A 32 37.80 11.29 0.37
CA ILE A 32 38.39 11.60 -0.96
C ILE A 32 39.61 12.51 -0.79
N GLU A 33 39.53 13.51 0.08
CA GLU A 33 40.64 14.43 0.34
C GLU A 33 41.82 13.71 1.04
N ARG A 34 41.51 12.80 1.97
CA ARG A 34 42.49 11.92 2.62
C ARG A 34 43.19 11.00 1.62
N LEU A 35 42.44 10.38 0.71
CA LEU A 35 42.97 9.53 -0.35
C LEU A 35 43.85 10.31 -1.34
N ARG A 36 43.47 11.55 -1.68
CA ARG A 36 44.27 12.41 -2.57
C ARG A 36 45.55 12.92 -1.89
N SER A 37 45.56 13.03 -0.57
CA SER A 37 46.72 13.45 0.25
C SER A 37 47.70 12.31 0.58
N LEU A 38 47.33 11.05 0.32
CA LEU A 38 48.19 9.90 0.53
C LEU A 38 49.31 9.88 -0.51
N LYS A 39 50.52 10.19 -0.04
CA LYS A 39 51.75 10.12 -0.84
C LYS A 39 52.05 8.64 -1.09
N ILE A 40 51.96 8.22 -2.35
CA ILE A 40 52.37 6.87 -2.78
C ILE A 40 53.82 6.68 -2.35
N ALA A 41 54.05 5.74 -1.43
CA ALA A 41 55.40 5.41 -1.01
C ALA A 41 56.16 4.90 -2.23
N THR A 42 57.33 5.49 -2.50
CA THR A 42 58.23 4.99 -3.53
C THR A 42 58.56 3.54 -3.19
N PRO A 43 58.48 2.61 -4.17
CA PRO A 43 58.79 1.21 -3.93
C PRO A 43 60.20 1.11 -3.35
N ILE A 44 60.35 0.32 -2.28
CA ILE A 44 61.61 0.17 -1.52
C ILE A 44 62.73 -0.41 -2.40
N LEU A 45 62.37 -1.03 -3.54
CA LEU A 45 63.29 -1.66 -4.48
C LEU A 45 63.48 -0.78 -5.73
N THR A 46 64.20 0.33 -5.58
CA THR A 46 64.44 1.29 -6.68
C THR A 46 65.53 0.85 -7.67
N LEU A 47 66.05 -0.37 -7.58
CA LEU A 47 67.03 -0.91 -8.52
C LEU A 47 66.71 -2.38 -8.81
N PRO A 48 66.62 -2.78 -10.09
CA PRO A 48 66.77 -4.18 -10.45
C PRO A 48 68.17 -4.61 -9.99
N PRO A 49 68.32 -5.64 -9.14
CA PRO A 49 69.62 -6.25 -8.93
C PRO A 49 70.15 -6.74 -10.28
N PRO A 50 71.41 -6.45 -10.65
CA PRO A 50 71.96 -6.96 -11.89
C PRO A 50 72.12 -8.49 -11.75
N GLY A 51 71.14 -9.25 -12.24
CA GLY A 51 71.25 -10.69 -12.47
C GLY A 51 70.38 -11.62 -11.62
N GLU A 52 69.09 -11.33 -11.41
CA GLU A 52 68.18 -12.26 -10.71
C GLU A 52 66.92 -12.55 -11.56
N SER A 53 66.85 -13.75 -12.13
CA SER A 53 65.90 -14.13 -13.19
C SER A 53 64.63 -14.86 -12.72
N SER A 54 64.34 -15.02 -11.43
CA SER A 54 63.08 -15.66 -11.02
C SER A 54 62.74 -15.46 -9.54
N LEU A 55 61.48 -15.15 -9.25
CA LEU A 55 60.92 -15.13 -7.88
C LEU A 55 61.08 -16.47 -7.13
N THR A 56 61.21 -17.58 -7.86
CA THR A 56 61.47 -18.90 -7.26
C THR A 56 62.88 -19.01 -6.66
N ASP A 57 63.88 -18.34 -7.24
CA ASP A 57 65.25 -18.35 -6.68
C ASP A 57 65.36 -17.54 -5.39
N ILE A 58 64.52 -16.52 -5.23
CA ILE A 58 64.47 -15.68 -4.03
C ILE A 58 63.83 -16.44 -2.86
N LEU A 59 62.78 -17.23 -3.12
CA LEU A 59 62.10 -18.04 -2.09
C LEU A 59 62.94 -19.22 -1.60
N VAL A 60 63.78 -19.80 -2.45
CA VAL A 60 64.59 -20.99 -2.11
C VAL A 60 65.90 -20.61 -1.39
N ARG A 61 66.35 -19.35 -1.52
CA ARG A 61 67.58 -18.87 -0.88
C ARG A 61 67.32 -18.56 0.60
N LYS A 62 67.54 -19.56 1.45
CA LYS A 62 67.63 -19.44 2.92
C LYS A 62 68.52 -18.24 3.29
N ALA A 63 67.96 -17.25 3.97
CA ALA A 63 68.68 -16.07 4.43
C ALA A 63 69.81 -16.49 5.38
N SER A 64 71.05 -16.41 4.91
CA SER A 64 72.24 -16.62 5.72
C SER A 64 72.52 -15.36 6.53
N SER A 65 72.45 -15.51 7.85
CA SER A 65 73.06 -14.65 8.86
C SER A 65 72.63 -13.18 8.91
N SER A 66 71.55 -12.93 9.64
CA SER A 66 71.47 -11.78 10.54
C SER A 66 71.10 -12.29 11.93
N SER A 67 72.08 -12.27 12.83
CA SER A 67 71.94 -12.57 14.25
C SER A 67 71.00 -11.55 14.90
N ASN A 68 69.79 -12.03 15.21
CA ASN A 68 68.96 -11.77 16.40
C ASN A 68 67.57 -12.35 16.09
N SER A 69 67.53 -13.65 15.78
CA SER A 69 66.29 -14.33 15.41
C SER A 69 65.57 -14.71 16.70
N GLY A 70 64.59 -13.91 17.10
CA GLY A 70 63.44 -14.42 17.86
C GLY A 70 62.72 -15.44 16.99
N THR A 71 63.28 -16.65 16.90
CA THR A 71 62.78 -17.71 16.05
C THR A 71 61.44 -18.18 16.63
N VAL A 72 60.36 -17.68 16.04
CA VAL A 72 59.00 -18.09 16.41
C VAL A 72 58.88 -19.60 16.14
N ASN A 73 58.39 -20.34 17.13
CA ASN A 73 58.29 -21.80 17.01
C ASN A 73 57.33 -22.14 15.84
N PRO A 74 57.77 -22.91 14.83
CA PRO A 74 56.97 -23.20 13.64
C PRO A 74 55.66 -23.93 13.95
N THR A 75 55.60 -24.69 15.05
CA THR A 75 54.40 -25.38 15.51
C THR A 75 53.34 -24.39 16.00
N VAL A 76 53.76 -23.37 16.78
CA VAL A 76 52.87 -22.30 17.26
C VAL A 76 52.35 -21.46 16.10
N LEU A 77 53.17 -21.25 15.07
CA LEU A 77 52.75 -20.55 13.87
C LEU A 77 51.69 -21.34 13.08
N LEU A 78 51.86 -22.65 12.93
CA LEU A 78 50.85 -23.51 12.30
C LEU A 78 49.52 -23.51 13.09
N GLU A 79 49.60 -23.60 14.42
CA GLU A 79 48.43 -23.54 15.30
C GLU A 79 47.70 -22.20 15.18
N LEU A 80 48.43 -21.09 15.13
CA LEU A 80 47.84 -19.77 14.92
C LEU A 80 47.15 -19.65 13.55
N PHE A 81 47.76 -20.20 12.49
CA PHE A 81 47.12 -20.24 11.17
C PHE A 81 45.89 -21.14 11.14
N SER A 82 45.90 -22.27 11.86
CA SER A 82 44.73 -23.12 12.03
C SER A 82 43.61 -22.37 12.75
N MET A 83 43.91 -21.75 13.89
CA MET A 83 42.93 -21.00 14.67
C MET A 83 42.37 -19.80 13.89
N TYR A 84 43.20 -19.15 13.07
CA TYR A 84 42.75 -18.09 12.16
C TYR A 84 41.85 -18.61 11.04
N ARG A 85 42.19 -19.77 10.46
CA ARG A 85 41.39 -20.45 9.43
C ARG A 85 40.01 -20.84 9.97
N ASP A 86 39.96 -21.45 11.14
CA ASP A 86 38.71 -21.85 11.79
C ASP A 86 37.85 -20.62 12.11
N TRP A 87 38.47 -19.56 12.62
CA TRP A 87 37.79 -18.28 12.84
C TRP A 87 37.24 -17.68 11.54
N GLN A 88 38.00 -17.71 10.45
CA GLN A 88 37.54 -17.23 9.14
C GLN A 88 36.36 -18.04 8.60
N GLU A 89 36.39 -19.36 8.76
CA GLU A 89 35.31 -20.24 8.35
C GLU A 89 34.03 -19.96 9.16
N GLU A 90 34.16 -19.83 10.48
CA GLU A 90 33.05 -19.45 11.37
C GLU A 90 32.44 -18.09 10.99
N LYS A 91 33.28 -17.08 10.68
CA LYS A 91 32.78 -15.76 10.23
C LYS A 91 32.07 -15.87 8.89
N THR A 92 32.64 -16.62 7.95
CA THR A 92 32.05 -16.83 6.62
C THR A 92 30.70 -17.52 6.72
N GLN A 93 30.60 -18.58 7.53
CA GLN A 93 29.35 -19.29 7.77
C GLN A 93 28.29 -18.37 8.38
N LYS A 94 28.65 -17.58 9.39
CA LYS A 94 27.72 -16.64 10.03
C LYS A 94 27.22 -15.56 9.07
N ILE A 95 28.10 -15.05 8.19
CA ILE A 95 27.71 -14.10 7.15
C ILE A 95 26.76 -14.76 6.16
N SER A 96 27.09 -15.97 5.71
CA SER A 96 26.28 -16.73 4.75
C SER A 96 24.86 -16.99 5.28
N THR A 97 24.73 -17.50 6.51
CA THR A 97 23.42 -17.76 7.13
C THR A 97 22.60 -16.47 7.26
N ARG A 98 23.24 -15.37 7.69
CA ARG A 98 22.54 -14.09 7.81
C ARG A 98 22.10 -13.54 6.45
N GLN A 99 22.90 -13.74 5.42
CA GLN A 99 22.58 -13.29 4.06
C GLN A 99 21.39 -14.08 3.49
N GLU A 100 21.37 -15.39 3.69
CA GLU A 100 20.25 -16.26 3.33
C GLU A 100 18.95 -15.87 4.06
N GLU A 101 19.01 -15.58 5.37
CA GLU A 101 17.85 -15.10 6.12
C GLU A 101 17.32 -13.75 5.59
N ILE A 102 18.22 -12.85 5.19
CA ILE A 102 17.84 -11.55 4.62
C ILE A 102 17.19 -11.74 3.25
N GLU A 103 17.76 -12.59 2.40
CA GLU A 103 17.24 -12.91 1.07
C GLU A 103 15.83 -13.49 1.16
N ASN A 104 15.61 -14.49 2.02
CA ASN A 104 14.29 -15.07 2.28
C ASN A 104 13.27 -14.01 2.74
N LYS A 105 13.68 -13.07 3.61
CA LYS A 105 12.79 -11.98 4.04
C LYS A 105 12.47 -11.00 2.92
N ILE A 106 13.42 -10.72 2.03
CA ILE A 106 13.22 -9.86 0.86
C ILE A 106 12.22 -10.53 -0.09
N GLU A 107 12.38 -11.82 -0.39
CA GLU A 107 11.44 -12.56 -1.24
C GLU A 107 10.01 -12.54 -0.70
N VAL A 108 9.84 -12.79 0.61
CA VAL A 108 8.52 -12.73 1.25
C VAL A 108 7.95 -11.32 1.20
N ALA A 109 8.76 -10.29 1.46
CA ALA A 109 8.32 -8.90 1.42
C ALA A 109 7.90 -8.48 0.00
N ASP A 110 8.65 -8.89 -1.03
CA ASP A 110 8.33 -8.63 -2.42
C ASP A 110 7.01 -9.30 -2.82
N ALA A 111 6.86 -10.60 -2.54
CA ALA A 111 5.63 -11.35 -2.80
C ALA A 111 4.41 -10.75 -2.09
N LEU A 112 4.58 -10.26 -0.87
CA LEU A 112 3.51 -9.60 -0.11
C LEU A 112 3.17 -8.23 -0.71
N SER A 113 4.18 -7.45 -1.11
CA SER A 113 3.99 -6.14 -1.74
C SER A 113 3.19 -6.24 -3.05
N VAL A 114 3.49 -7.22 -3.89
CA VAL A 114 2.78 -7.49 -5.14
C VAL A 114 1.33 -7.89 -4.86
N LYS A 115 1.09 -8.78 -3.89
CA LYS A 115 -0.27 -9.18 -3.49
C LYS A 115 -1.09 -8.01 -2.92
N LEU A 116 -0.45 -7.14 -2.14
CA LEU A 116 -1.08 -5.95 -1.59
C LEU A 116 -1.49 -4.98 -2.71
N LEU A 117 -0.59 -4.73 -3.67
CA LEU A 117 -0.88 -3.89 -4.82
C LEU A 117 -2.02 -4.44 -5.67
N GLN A 118 -2.04 -5.76 -5.91
CA GLN A 118 -3.12 -6.42 -6.64
C GLN A 118 -4.48 -6.25 -5.93
N ARG A 119 -4.52 -6.48 -4.61
CA ARG A 119 -5.72 -6.29 -3.77
C ARG A 119 -6.21 -4.84 -3.82
N PHE A 120 -5.28 -3.89 -3.74
CA PHE A 120 -5.60 -2.47 -3.79
C PHE A 120 -6.22 -2.09 -5.14
N ASN A 121 -5.60 -2.50 -6.26
CA ASN A 121 -6.12 -2.23 -7.59
C ASN A 121 -7.50 -2.85 -7.84
N TYR A 122 -7.74 -4.06 -7.33
CA TYR A 122 -9.06 -4.67 -7.37
C TYR A 122 -10.08 -3.85 -6.58
N SER A 123 -9.73 -3.43 -5.36
CA SER A 123 -10.61 -2.61 -4.51
C SER A 123 -10.95 -1.26 -5.17
N VAL A 124 -9.95 -0.58 -5.75
CA VAL A 124 -10.14 0.67 -6.49
C VAL A 124 -11.09 0.46 -7.68
N SER A 125 -10.90 -0.62 -8.43
CA SER A 125 -11.77 -0.94 -9.57
C SER A 125 -13.21 -1.22 -9.13
N ALA A 126 -13.40 -2.01 -8.06
CA ALA A 126 -14.72 -2.28 -7.50
C ALA A 126 -15.41 -1.00 -6.98
N MET A 127 -14.66 -0.13 -6.31
CA MET A 127 -15.16 1.16 -5.82
C MET A 127 -15.56 2.08 -6.97
N LYS A 128 -14.77 2.12 -8.05
CA LYS A 128 -15.09 2.88 -9.26
C LYS A 128 -16.39 2.40 -9.90
N THR A 129 -16.56 1.09 -10.05
CA THR A 129 -17.80 0.50 -10.57
C THR A 129 -19.00 0.84 -9.68
N SER A 130 -18.87 0.68 -8.36
CA SER A 130 -19.93 1.04 -7.40
C SER A 130 -20.31 2.53 -7.49
N SER A 131 -19.30 3.42 -7.56
CA SER A 131 -19.51 4.85 -7.74
C SER A 131 -20.26 5.18 -9.04
N GLN A 132 -19.92 4.52 -10.14
CA GLN A 132 -20.63 4.68 -11.42
C GLN A 132 -22.09 4.24 -11.32
N HIS A 133 -22.38 3.10 -10.67
CA HIS A 133 -23.75 2.65 -10.44
C HIS A 133 -24.55 3.63 -9.58
N LEU A 134 -23.96 4.14 -8.49
CA LEU A 134 -24.60 5.13 -7.63
C LEU A 134 -24.87 6.46 -8.34
N SER A 135 -23.96 6.89 -9.22
CA SER A 135 -24.19 8.06 -10.08
C SER A 135 -25.39 7.86 -11.00
N GLY A 136 -25.57 6.66 -11.58
CA GLY A 136 -26.75 6.31 -12.35
C GLY A 136 -28.05 6.32 -11.53
N VAL A 137 -28.01 5.80 -10.30
CA VAL A 137 -29.16 5.84 -9.37
C VAL A 137 -29.54 7.28 -9.04
N HIS A 138 -28.56 8.16 -8.82
CA HIS A 138 -28.82 9.57 -8.55
C HIS A 138 -29.52 10.26 -9.73
N ALA A 139 -29.06 10.02 -10.96
CA ALA A 139 -29.70 10.55 -12.15
C ALA A 139 -31.16 10.10 -12.27
N LEU A 140 -31.42 8.79 -12.10
CA LEU A 140 -32.78 8.23 -12.12
C LEU A 140 -33.68 8.82 -11.01
N GLN A 141 -33.13 9.07 -9.83
CA GLN A 141 -33.86 9.68 -8.72
C GLN A 141 -34.34 11.10 -9.08
N VAL A 142 -33.53 11.87 -9.79
CA VAL A 142 -33.91 13.22 -10.27
C VAL A 142 -35.02 13.13 -11.30
N GLU A 143 -34.89 12.26 -12.31
CA GLU A 143 -35.93 12.06 -13.34
C GLU A 143 -37.26 11.61 -12.74
N LEU A 144 -37.23 10.70 -11.76
CA LEU A 144 -38.42 10.26 -11.03
C LEU A 144 -39.08 11.43 -10.27
N GLY A 145 -38.27 12.30 -9.67
CA GLY A 145 -38.74 13.51 -8.99
C GLY A 145 -39.44 14.48 -9.95
N GLU A 146 -38.85 14.72 -11.12
CA GLU A 146 -39.44 15.56 -12.16
C GLU A 146 -40.75 14.98 -12.68
N LEU A 147 -40.77 13.68 -13.01
CA LEU A 147 -41.96 12.98 -13.49
C LEU A 147 -43.10 13.03 -12.46
N LYS A 148 -42.77 12.85 -11.17
CA LYS A 148 -43.73 13.01 -10.07
C LYS A 148 -44.29 14.44 -10.02
N GLY A 149 -43.45 15.45 -10.22
CA GLY A 149 -43.85 16.85 -10.30
C GLY A 149 -44.86 17.08 -11.44
N ARG A 150 -44.52 16.65 -12.66
CA ARG A 150 -45.39 16.74 -13.85
C ARG A 150 -46.72 16.00 -13.65
N LEU A 151 -46.70 14.81 -13.06
CA LEU A 151 -47.91 14.05 -12.76
C LEU A 151 -48.80 14.80 -11.76
N THR A 152 -48.21 15.39 -10.72
CA THR A 152 -48.93 16.17 -9.72
C THR A 152 -49.60 17.39 -10.36
N GLU A 153 -48.90 18.07 -11.28
CA GLU A 153 -49.45 19.18 -12.06
C GLU A 153 -50.63 18.72 -12.95
N VAL A 154 -50.48 17.60 -13.67
CA VAL A 154 -51.57 17.05 -14.50
C VAL A 154 -52.79 16.68 -13.65
N ILE A 155 -52.60 16.03 -12.49
CA ILE A 155 -53.69 15.71 -11.56
C ILE A 155 -54.36 17.00 -11.06
N SER A 156 -53.58 18.03 -10.71
CA SER A 156 -54.12 19.31 -10.26
C SER A 156 -54.91 20.02 -11.37
N ASN A 157 -54.42 19.99 -12.60
CA ASN A 157 -55.11 20.53 -13.77
C ASN A 157 -56.44 19.79 -14.03
N CYS A 158 -56.42 18.46 -14.00
CA CYS A 158 -57.62 17.64 -14.09
C CYS A 158 -58.61 17.95 -12.95
N ASP A 159 -58.14 18.11 -11.71
CA ASP A 159 -58.98 18.48 -10.57
C ASP A 159 -59.62 19.87 -10.74
N ALA A 160 -58.85 20.84 -11.22
CA ALA A 160 -59.35 22.18 -11.55
C ALA A 160 -60.38 22.15 -12.69
N LEU A 161 -60.17 21.30 -13.70
CA LEU A 161 -61.12 21.08 -14.77
C LEU A 161 -62.41 20.42 -14.26
N CYS A 162 -62.30 19.38 -13.41
CA CYS A 162 -63.44 18.75 -12.76
C CYS A 162 -64.26 19.76 -11.93
N LYS A 163 -63.59 20.63 -11.18
CA LYS A 163 -64.24 21.72 -10.43
C LYS A 163 -64.95 22.72 -11.35
N ARG A 164 -64.35 23.07 -12.48
CA ARG A 164 -64.96 23.98 -13.47
C ARG A 164 -66.19 23.36 -14.13
N ILE A 165 -66.13 22.08 -14.50
CA ILE A 165 -67.28 21.34 -15.06
C ILE A 165 -68.41 21.26 -14.02
N ALA A 166 -68.10 21.03 -12.74
CA ALA A 166 -69.10 21.02 -11.68
C ALA A 166 -69.79 22.40 -11.51
N ALA A 167 -69.06 23.51 -11.67
CA ALA A 167 -69.58 24.86 -11.50
C ALA A 167 -70.33 25.40 -12.73
N GLU A 168 -69.79 25.19 -13.93
CA GLU A 168 -70.20 25.87 -15.16
C GLU A 168 -70.61 24.89 -16.28
N GLY A 169 -70.45 23.58 -16.08
CA GLY A 169 -70.68 22.58 -17.12
C GLY A 169 -72.17 22.29 -17.43
N PRO A 170 -72.47 21.65 -18.56
CA PRO A 170 -73.80 21.14 -18.92
C PRO A 170 -74.36 20.16 -17.86
N GLU A 171 -75.68 20.18 -17.60
CA GLU A 171 -76.33 19.36 -16.56
C GLU A 171 -75.97 17.86 -16.55
N PRO A 172 -75.82 17.16 -17.70
CA PRO A 172 -75.42 15.75 -17.71
C PRO A 172 -74.02 15.49 -17.17
N LEU A 173 -73.11 16.47 -17.27
CA LEU A 173 -71.72 16.34 -16.85
C LEU A 173 -71.52 16.68 -15.37
N ARG A 174 -72.35 17.57 -14.82
CA ARG A 174 -72.30 17.96 -13.40
C ARG A 174 -72.56 16.79 -12.45
N SER A 175 -73.44 15.86 -12.83
CA SER A 175 -73.76 14.67 -12.02
C SER A 175 -72.72 13.55 -12.14
N SER A 176 -71.86 13.57 -13.15
CA SER A 176 -70.90 12.49 -13.44
C SER A 176 -69.46 12.78 -12.99
N THR A 177 -69.08 14.05 -12.80
CA THR A 177 -67.69 14.41 -12.45
C THR A 177 -67.43 14.36 -10.95
N LYS A 178 -66.45 13.55 -10.53
CA LYS A 178 -65.92 13.51 -9.15
C LYS A 178 -64.47 13.99 -9.14
N PRO A 179 -64.12 15.09 -8.42
CA PRO A 179 -62.75 15.59 -8.36
C PRO A 179 -61.79 14.57 -7.74
N PHE A 180 -60.55 14.52 -8.24
CA PHE A 180 -59.54 13.54 -7.83
C PHE A 180 -59.07 13.72 -6.37
N ALA A 181 -59.16 14.93 -5.82
CA ALA A 181 -58.72 15.22 -4.44
C ALA A 181 -59.55 14.52 -3.34
N VAL A 182 -60.73 13.99 -3.65
CA VAL A 182 -61.61 13.33 -2.65
C VAL A 182 -61.16 11.90 -2.31
N ALA A 183 -60.25 11.30 -3.08
CA ALA A 183 -59.80 9.92 -2.85
C ALA A 183 -58.68 9.77 -1.79
N SER A 184 -58.07 10.86 -1.32
CA SER A 184 -56.97 10.79 -0.35
C SER A 184 -57.40 10.58 1.11
N ALA A 185 -58.70 10.63 1.41
CA ALA A 185 -59.19 10.54 2.79
C ALA A 185 -59.51 9.11 3.28
N ASP A 186 -59.36 8.07 2.46
CA ASP A 186 -59.78 6.70 2.85
C ASP A 186 -58.73 5.59 2.61
N LEU A 187 -57.47 5.96 2.37
CA LEU A 187 -56.36 5.00 2.40
C LEU A 187 -55.66 5.09 3.75
N GLN A 188 -56.26 4.45 4.75
CA GLN A 188 -55.56 4.03 5.96
C GLN A 188 -54.28 3.27 5.55
N PRO A 189 -53.08 3.69 5.99
CA PRO A 189 -51.90 2.87 5.83
C PRO A 189 -52.02 1.69 6.79
N GLY A 190 -52.54 0.57 6.29
CA GLY A 190 -52.56 -0.69 7.00
C GLY A 190 -51.13 -1.08 7.36
N ASN A 191 -50.80 -0.92 8.66
CA ASN A 191 -49.61 -1.46 9.30
C ASN A 191 -49.52 -2.97 9.04
N SER A 192 -48.86 -3.33 7.94
CA SER A 192 -48.46 -4.71 7.67
C SER A 192 -47.04 -4.85 8.20
N SER A 193 -46.95 -5.06 9.52
CA SER A 193 -45.75 -5.53 10.18
C SER A 193 -45.40 -6.90 9.59
N SER A 194 -44.58 -6.94 8.54
CA SER A 194 -43.97 -8.18 8.07
C SER A 194 -42.88 -8.58 9.06
N SER A 195 -43.28 -9.31 10.09
CA SER A 195 -42.41 -10.09 10.94
C SER A 195 -41.58 -11.03 10.05
N LEU A 196 -40.31 -10.72 9.85
CA LEU A 196 -39.35 -11.66 9.30
C LEU A 196 -39.21 -12.81 10.30
N GLN A 197 -39.96 -13.88 10.05
CA GLN A 197 -39.81 -15.15 10.75
C GLN A 197 -38.47 -15.75 10.33
N ARG A 198 -37.48 -15.48 11.18
CA ARG A 198 -36.15 -16.09 11.20
C ARG A 198 -36.33 -17.62 11.18
N VAL A 199 -35.86 -18.26 10.12
CA VAL A 199 -35.72 -19.72 10.03
C VAL A 199 -34.87 -20.16 11.22
N ALA A 200 -35.48 -20.91 12.13
CA ALA A 200 -34.77 -21.67 13.13
C ALA A 200 -34.18 -22.89 12.42
N GLU A 201 -32.90 -22.80 12.06
CA GLU A 201 -32.12 -23.97 11.68
C GLU A 201 -32.15 -24.98 12.82
N THR A 202 -32.50 -26.21 12.46
CA THR A 202 -32.56 -27.36 13.35
C THR A 202 -31.13 -27.82 13.64
N SER A 203 -30.82 -27.97 14.92
CA SER A 203 -29.56 -28.51 15.47
C SER A 203 -29.19 -29.92 14.95
N PRO A 204 -27.92 -30.37 15.13
CA PRO A 204 -27.23 -31.34 14.29
C PRO A 204 -27.38 -32.79 14.78
N PRO A 205 -26.96 -33.80 13.98
CA PRO A 205 -26.54 -35.08 14.51
C PRO A 205 -25.01 -35.20 14.53
N ALA A 206 -24.54 -35.65 15.68
CA ALA A 206 -23.17 -36.00 15.98
C ALA A 206 -22.69 -37.25 15.20
N GLY A 207 -21.39 -37.27 14.92
CA GLY A 207 -20.55 -38.46 15.05
C GLY A 207 -20.50 -39.43 13.87
N ALA A 208 -19.39 -39.39 13.14
CA ALA A 208 -18.68 -40.59 12.72
C ALA A 208 -17.17 -40.32 12.69
N LYS A 209 -16.44 -41.22 13.34
CA LYS A 209 -15.00 -41.27 13.57
C LYS A 209 -14.42 -42.32 12.61
N LEU A 210 -13.10 -42.25 12.37
CA LEU A 210 -12.20 -43.25 11.71
C LEU A 210 -12.19 -43.12 10.18
N ASP A 211 -11.05 -43.01 9.47
CA ASP A 211 -9.65 -43.39 9.74
C ASP A 211 -8.64 -42.27 9.42
#